data_AF-A0A3S8U4Y7-F1
#
_entry.id   AF-A0A3S8U4Y7-F1
#
_cell.length_a   1.000
_cell.length_b   1.000
_cell.length_c   1.000
_cell.angle_alpha   90.00
_cell.angle_beta   90.00
_cell.angle_gamma   90.00
#
_symmetry.space_group_name_H-M   'P 1'
#
loop_
_entity.id
_entity.type
_entity.pdbx_description
1 polymer ?
#
loop_
_entity_poly.entity_id
_entity_poly.type
_entity_poly.pdbx_seq_one_letter_code
_entity_poly.pdbx_strand_id
1 'polypeptide(L)'
;MASRPKTVPVMSTDEEAETFLERDLSDLDVSQFKPLTWESAPKSARINMRLPEALMKALKTRAAQQGIPYQRLIREVLEREVKG
;
A
#
# COMPACT_ATOMS: atom_id res chain seq x y z
N MET A 1 -33.65 12.44 12.24
CA MET A 1 -33.17 11.25 11.50
C MET A 1 -31.81 11.62 10.91
N ALA A 2 -30.72 11.29 11.60
CA ALA A 2 -29.39 11.71 11.18
C ALA A 2 -28.89 10.76 10.07
N SER A 3 -28.74 11.30 8.86
CA SER A 3 -28.22 10.59 7.70
C SER A 3 -26.74 10.96 7.46
N ARG A 4 -25.86 9.94 7.59
CA ARG A 4 -24.46 9.80 7.16
C ARG A 4 -23.36 10.42 8.04
N PRO A 5 -22.22 9.72 8.22
CA PRO A 5 -21.32 9.33 7.12
C PRO A 5 -21.23 7.82 6.85
N LYS A 6 -21.15 7.44 5.56
CA LYS A 6 -20.76 6.09 5.11
C LYS A 6 -19.25 5.85 5.23
N THR A 7 -18.48 6.90 5.51
CA THR A 7 -17.01 6.91 5.49
C THR A 7 -16.43 6.84 6.91
N VAL A 8 -15.25 6.25 7.04
CA VAL A 8 -14.53 6.11 8.30
C VAL A 8 -13.87 7.45 8.63
N PRO A 9 -14.09 8.01 9.84
CA PRO A 9 -13.44 9.24 10.25
C PRO A 9 -11.95 9.04 10.50
N VAL A 10 -11.17 10.11 10.39
CA VAL A 10 -9.77 10.11 10.85
C VAL A 10 -9.78 10.18 12.37
N MET A 11 -9.14 9.20 13.02
CA MET A 11 -8.98 9.10 14.47
C MET A 11 -7.49 9.17 14.80
N SER A 12 -7.13 9.91 15.85
CA SER A 12 -5.73 10.15 16.22
C SER A 12 -5.35 9.51 17.56
N THR A 13 -6.31 8.98 18.31
CA THR A 13 -6.10 8.29 19.58
C THR A 13 -6.81 6.95 19.63
N ASP A 14 -6.34 6.08 20.51
CA ASP A 14 -6.96 4.77 20.74
C ASP A 14 -8.35 4.92 21.37
N GLU A 15 -8.55 5.89 22.27
CA GLU A 15 -9.84 6.18 22.91
C GLU A 15 -10.93 6.59 21.90
N GLU A 16 -10.56 7.39 20.88
CA GLU A 16 -11.45 7.76 19.77
C GLU A 16 -11.85 6.53 18.95
N ALA A 17 -10.90 5.62 18.71
CA ALA A 17 -11.14 4.39 17.99
C ALA A 17 -12.06 3.44 18.78
N GLU A 18 -11.82 3.26 20.07
CA GLU A 18 -12.66 2.45 20.95
C GLU A 18 -14.10 2.96 20.95
N THR A 19 -14.31 4.27 21.13
CA THR A 19 -15.64 4.90 21.09
C THR A 19 -16.32 4.69 19.73
N PHE A 20 -15.57 4.76 18.63
CA PHE A 20 -16.11 4.51 17.29
C PHE A 20 -16.51 3.03 17.06
N LEU A 21 -15.86 2.09 17.74
CA LEU A 21 -16.16 0.66 17.62
C LEU A 21 -17.40 0.22 18.42
N GLU A 22 -17.91 1.06 19.34
CA GLU A 22 -19.11 0.73 20.14
C GLU A 22 -20.42 0.76 19.36
N ARG A 23 -20.44 1.35 18.15
CA ARG A 23 -21.63 1.42 17.28
C ARG A 23 -21.70 0.24 16.30
N ASP A 24 -22.89 0.02 15.74
CA ASP A 24 -23.05 -0.85 14.57
C ASP A 24 -22.30 -0.25 13.36
N LEU A 25 -21.55 -1.13 12.68
CA LEU A 25 -20.67 -0.82 11.55
C LEU A 25 -21.19 -1.41 10.23
N SER A 26 -22.34 -2.07 10.23
CA SER A 26 -22.90 -2.76 9.06
C SER A 26 -23.23 -1.79 7.90
N ASP A 27 -23.37 -0.50 8.19
CA ASP A 27 -23.66 0.57 7.22
C ASP A 27 -22.41 1.25 6.64
N LEU A 28 -21.21 0.82 7.06
CA LEU A 28 -19.94 1.41 6.67
C LEU A 28 -19.53 1.01 5.25
N ASP A 29 -19.06 1.99 4.47
CA ASP A 29 -18.52 1.77 3.13
C ASP A 29 -17.07 1.28 3.19
N VAL A 30 -16.86 -0.03 3.20
CA VAL A 30 -15.52 -0.63 3.21
C VAL A 30 -14.73 -0.43 1.90
N SER A 31 -15.36 0.06 0.82
CA SER A 31 -14.67 0.31 -0.45
C SER A 31 -13.70 1.50 -0.41
N GLN A 32 -13.80 2.34 0.63
CA GLN A 32 -12.88 3.45 0.87
C GLN A 32 -11.45 3.00 1.22
N PHE A 33 -11.28 1.76 1.70
CA PHE A 33 -9.97 1.22 2.05
C PHE A 33 -9.22 0.75 0.81
N LYS A 34 -7.93 1.10 0.73
CA LYS A 34 -7.03 0.55 -0.29
C LYS A 34 -6.39 -0.73 0.26
N PRO A 35 -6.26 -1.79 -0.56
CA PRO A 35 -5.50 -2.97 -0.17
C PRO A 35 -4.09 -2.56 0.23
N LEU A 36 -3.75 -2.79 1.49
CA LEU A 36 -2.39 -2.60 1.98
C LEU A 36 -1.65 -3.92 1.81
N THR A 37 -0.82 -4.01 0.77
CA THR A 37 0.12 -5.12 0.64
C THR A 37 1.32 -4.83 1.55
N TRP A 38 1.30 -5.37 2.76
CA TRP A 38 2.53 -5.53 3.52
C TRP A 38 3.49 -6.42 2.71
N GLU A 39 4.80 -6.14 2.75
CA GLU A 39 5.82 -7.06 2.22
C GLU A 39 5.69 -8.39 2.96
N SER A 40 4.86 -9.31 2.48
CA SER A 40 4.40 -10.47 3.26
C SER A 40 5.38 -11.63 3.24
N ALA A 41 6.33 -11.63 2.30
CA ALA A 41 7.31 -12.71 2.16
C ALA A 41 8.72 -12.25 2.59
N PRO A 42 9.46 -13.09 3.35
CA PRO A 42 10.85 -12.82 3.69
C PRO A 42 11.72 -12.74 2.43
N LYS A 43 12.72 -11.85 2.44
CA LYS A 43 13.68 -11.64 1.34
C LYS A 43 14.70 -12.80 1.28
N SER A 44 14.24 -14.01 0.97
CA SER A 44 15.04 -15.25 1.02
C SER A 44 15.85 -15.54 -0.25
N ALA A 45 15.54 -14.90 -1.37
CA ALA A 45 16.18 -15.12 -2.66
C ALA A 45 16.79 -13.83 -3.24
N ARG A 46 17.83 -13.97 -4.07
CA ARG A 46 18.53 -12.86 -4.75
C ARG A 46 18.48 -13.05 -6.26
N ILE A 47 18.26 -11.95 -6.98
CA ILE A 47 18.40 -11.89 -8.44
C ILE A 47 19.70 -11.17 -8.75
N ASN A 48 20.59 -11.82 -9.51
CA ASN A 48 21.82 -11.21 -10.04
C ASN A 48 21.67 -11.08 -11.56
N MET A 49 21.58 -9.85 -12.07
CA MET A 49 21.43 -9.60 -13.49
C MET A 49 22.16 -8.32 -13.92
N ARG A 50 22.51 -8.24 -15.22
CA ARG A 50 23.03 -7.02 -15.83
C ARG A 50 21.86 -6.24 -16.44
N LEU A 51 21.90 -4.92 -16.29
CA LEU A 51 20.90 -4.00 -16.83
C LEU A 51 21.60 -2.87 -17.59
N PRO A 52 21.03 -2.38 -18.70
CA PRO A 52 21.51 -1.16 -19.33
C PRO A 52 21.52 0.01 -18.34
N GLU A 53 22.54 0.85 -18.40
CA GLU A 53 22.67 2.00 -17.49
C GLU A 53 21.48 2.96 -17.58
N ALA A 54 20.99 3.20 -18.81
CA ALA A 54 19.82 4.03 -19.05
C ALA A 54 18.56 3.50 -18.32
N LEU A 55 18.38 2.18 -18.28
CA LEU A 55 17.27 1.55 -17.57
C LEU A 55 17.42 1.69 -16.06
N MET A 56 18.63 1.49 -15.54
CA MET A 56 18.92 1.69 -14.11
C MET A 56 18.62 3.14 -13.68
N LYS A 57 18.99 4.12 -14.50
CA LYS A 57 18.70 5.53 -14.26
C LYS A 57 17.19 5.80 -14.24
N ALA A 58 16.46 5.28 -15.23
CA ALA A 58 15.01 5.44 -15.30
C ALA A 58 14.28 4.84 -14.08
N LEU A 59 14.70 3.66 -13.62
CA LEU A 59 14.16 3.02 -12.41
C LEU A 59 14.37 3.88 -11.16
N LYS A 60 15.57 4.43 -10.98
CA LYS A 60 15.88 5.31 -9.83
C LYS A 60 15.04 6.58 -9.87
N THR A 61 14.90 7.23 -11.03
CA THR A 61 14.07 8.43 -11.18
C THR A 61 12.61 8.14 -10.86
N ARG A 62 12.05 7.05 -11.38
CA ARG A 62 10.65 6.65 -11.11
C ARG A 62 10.42 6.33 -9.64
N ALA A 63 11.35 5.63 -9.00
CA ALA A 63 11.26 5.28 -7.59
C ALA A 63 11.31 6.54 -6.69
N ALA A 64 12.17 7.51 -7.02
CA ALA A 64 12.26 8.79 -6.33
C ALA A 64 10.96 9.59 -6.43
N GLN A 65 10.32 9.62 -7.60
CA GLN A 65 9.00 10.26 -7.79
C GLN A 65 7.91 9.63 -6.91
N GLN A 66 8.05 8.35 -6.56
CA GLN A 66 7.12 7.61 -5.71
C GLN A 66 7.53 7.59 -4.23
N GLY A 67 8.68 8.19 -3.86
CA GLY A 67 9.19 8.18 -2.49
C GLY A 67 9.60 6.80 -1.97
N ILE A 68 9.94 5.86 -2.86
CA ILE A 68 10.31 4.48 -2.49
C ILE A 68 11.74 4.13 -2.92
N PRO A 69 12.41 3.17 -2.27
CA PRO A 69 13.67 2.62 -2.76
C PRO A 69 13.50 1.97 -4.14
N TYR A 70 14.47 2.14 -5.05
CA TYR A 70 14.37 1.59 -6.40
C TYR A 70 14.27 0.06 -6.43
N GLN A 71 14.85 -0.65 -5.45
CA GLN A 71 14.70 -2.10 -5.31
C GLN A 71 13.24 -2.51 -5.01
N ARG A 72 12.50 -1.68 -4.27
CA ARG A 72 11.07 -1.90 -4.02
C ARG A 72 10.28 -1.77 -5.32
N LEU A 73 10.57 -0.76 -6.13
CA LEU A 73 9.94 -0.60 -7.45
C LEU A 73 10.19 -1.82 -8.33
N ILE A 74 11.43 -2.32 -8.41
CA ILE A 74 11.79 -3.51 -9.19
C ILE A 74 10.95 -4.71 -8.73
N ARG A 75 10.88 -4.95 -7.41
CA ARG A 75 10.09 -6.05 -6.85
C ARG A 75 8.60 -5.90 -7.20
N GLU A 76 8.01 -4.72 -7.03
CA GLU A 76 6.59 -4.50 -7.36
C GLU A 76 6.28 -4.70 -8.86
N VAL A 77 7.23 -4.41 -9.75
CA VAL A 77 7.09 -4.72 -11.18
C VAL A 77 7.09 -6.24 -11.41
N LEU A 78 8.03 -6.97 -10.80
CA LEU A 78 8.11 -8.43 -10.91
C LEU A 78 6.87 -9.11 -10.32
N GLU A 79 6.38 -8.63 -9.18
CA GLU A 79 5.14 -9.15 -8.58
C GLU A 79 3.92 -8.93 -9.46
N ARG A 80 3.82 -7.78 -10.13
CA ARG A 80 2.73 -7.50 -11.07
C ARG A 80 2.76 -8.42 -12.28
N GLU A 81 3.94 -8.67 -12.83
CA GLU A 81 4.12 -9.57 -13.98
C GLU A 81 3.75 -11.02 -13.66
N VAL A 82 4.08 -11.50 -12.45
CA VAL A 82 3.79 -12.90 -12.05
C VAL A 82 2.34 -13.09 -11.59
N LYS A 83 1.69 -12.03 -11.08
CA LYS A 83 0.29 -12.07 -10.64
C LYS A 83 -0.71 -11.81 -11.78
N GLY A 84 -0.25 -11.30 -12.92
CA GLY A 84 -1.05 -11.10 -14.13
C GLY A 84 -1.34 -12.42 -14.84
#